data_AF-A0A0D2FUX1-F1
#
_entry.id   AF-A0A0D2FUX1-F1
#
_cell.length_a   1.000
_cell.length_b   1.000
_cell.length_c   1.000
_cell.angle_alpha   90.00
_cell.angle_beta   90.00
_cell.angle_gamma   90.00
#
_symmetry.space_group_name_H-M   'P 1'
#
loop_
_entity.id
_entity.type
_entity.pdbx_description
1 polymer ?
#
loop_
_entity_poly.entity_id
_entity_poly.type
_entity_poly.pdbx_seq_one_letter_code
_entity_poly.pdbx_strand_id
1 'polypeptide(L)'
;MKSPIAWIRNQIWHCQARERLLDDEAELDGFDDDCDWPRRLLHLPTMTSHPWTPGDRYGGHRRPKYIALSYTWGRWRLRDDEQLEVSCLPVDGITWQIPRVCPDHFTATEFEETLKALPAILWTAQEAIIDFKYGRSGDALNSWRKSSWRNWVLWRAERLSNTFRKRFSPPVTFVWVDVACIDQRPQSRDSALEIGRQAKIFKHALCTFTWLTSHDGTVSEEFSDTSRAVRKRLDEMIANDADIATIQTIEAYMCGYVDSLTSDPWFSSLWTLQEAFLCQQMVFLARNAAPWMRTTPAGPFVNLHHLLRALQSIDPQRNVPSRETQISFSRLQSVLGTLGLVELGDNEPMALLPAAQHRQTSYELDRVYGIMQVFGFRLGKARPDVDPSLQFTLSDLEDELGQALMERQPGMSQLHVFTQPPDRGKGWRIAASSRLASNLSIHVYYHLRAPGYTVAFCPALSTVDVGGTSWGAFSGRLCPLHDLATAWLACHEFLKPYRAFAIDLDLSNPQDGNFMRSLTALLQSRDNAHVLLLGVCLEGRRGKKIQSKGVESETSRATHGALGKPCHGTGLILIPTADAEQQGSGNWSRVGVCSWWVDRFDEPGDKLSPEYRSLLTGESAFWRETSGTFG
;
A
#
# COMPACT_ATOMS: atom_id res chain seq x y z
N MET A 1 -5.20 -42.29 42.49
CA MET A 1 -3.77 -42.05 42.22
C MET A 1 -3.33 -42.96 41.08
N LYS A 2 -3.15 -42.43 39.86
CA LYS A 2 -2.68 -43.22 38.71
C LYS A 2 -1.14 -43.22 38.71
N SER A 3 -0.55 -44.39 38.47
CA SER A 3 0.89 -44.67 38.63
C SER A 3 1.78 -43.75 37.75
N PRO A 4 2.88 -43.18 38.29
CA PRO A 4 3.87 -42.38 37.56
C PRO A 4 4.47 -43.06 36.31
N ILE A 5 4.39 -44.40 36.25
CA ILE A 5 4.93 -45.21 35.14
C ILE A 5 4.10 -45.05 33.86
N ALA A 6 2.80 -44.72 33.97
CA ALA A 6 1.94 -44.47 32.81
C ALA A 6 2.26 -43.13 32.12
N TRP A 7 2.71 -42.13 32.88
CA TRP A 7 3.09 -40.81 32.35
C TRP A 7 4.44 -40.87 31.62
N ILE A 8 5.43 -41.60 32.19
CA ILE A 8 6.75 -41.79 31.56
C ILE A 8 6.66 -42.62 30.27
N ARG A 9 5.81 -43.65 30.22
CA ARG A 9 5.58 -44.43 28.99
C ARG A 9 4.93 -43.60 27.87
N ASN A 10 4.03 -42.66 28.21
CA ASN A 10 3.42 -41.77 27.22
C ASN A 10 4.45 -40.76 26.67
N GLN A 11 5.35 -40.25 27.52
CA GLN A 11 6.45 -39.37 27.12
C GLN A 11 7.48 -40.07 26.21
N ILE A 12 7.83 -41.33 26.50
CA ILE A 12 8.76 -42.12 25.66
C ILE A 12 8.13 -42.49 24.31
N TRP A 13 6.83 -42.82 24.27
CA TRP A 13 6.12 -43.08 23.01
C TRP A 13 6.02 -41.83 22.14
N HIS A 14 5.78 -40.65 22.74
CA HIS A 14 5.83 -39.36 22.04
C HIS A 14 7.24 -39.01 21.55
N CYS A 15 8.32 -39.38 22.26
CA CYS A 15 9.69 -39.16 21.79
C CYS A 15 10.10 -40.09 20.64
N GLN A 16 9.65 -41.36 20.63
CA GLN A 16 9.94 -42.29 19.53
C GLN A 16 9.08 -42.03 18.28
N ALA A 17 7.87 -41.50 18.44
CA ALA A 17 7.08 -40.97 17.33
C ALA A 17 7.70 -39.69 16.73
N ARG A 18 8.41 -38.91 17.55
CA ARG A 18 9.11 -37.68 17.17
C ARG A 18 10.37 -37.94 16.32
N GLU A 19 11.11 -39.03 16.57
CA GLU A 19 12.24 -39.42 15.71
C GLU A 19 11.79 -39.96 14.34
N ARG A 20 10.69 -40.73 14.27
CA ARG A 20 10.18 -41.22 12.97
C ARG A 20 9.55 -40.13 12.10
N LEU A 21 8.98 -39.07 12.69
CA LEU A 21 8.43 -37.94 11.93
C LEU A 21 9.52 -36.99 11.41
N LEU A 22 10.68 -36.92 12.08
CA LEU A 22 11.80 -36.09 11.63
C LEU A 22 12.51 -36.68 10.41
N ASP A 23 12.54 -38.02 10.27
CA ASP A 23 13.09 -38.68 9.08
C ASP A 23 12.16 -38.59 7.86
N ASP A 24 10.82 -38.52 8.06
CA ASP A 24 9.84 -38.31 6.98
C ASP A 24 9.71 -36.83 6.54
N GLU A 25 10.09 -35.84 7.38
CA GLU A 25 10.00 -34.40 7.04
C GLU A 25 11.09 -33.94 6.06
N ALA A 26 12.21 -34.67 5.93
CA ALA A 26 13.23 -34.38 4.92
C ALA A 26 12.77 -34.70 3.48
N GLU A 27 11.70 -35.48 3.30
CA GLU A 27 11.08 -35.77 1.99
C GLU A 27 9.87 -34.86 1.64
N LEU A 28 9.51 -33.89 2.51
CA LEU A 28 8.39 -32.96 2.30
C LEU A 28 8.76 -31.67 1.53
N ASP A 29 9.84 -31.65 0.75
CA ASP A 29 10.22 -30.48 -0.08
C ASP A 29 9.41 -30.36 -1.39
N GLY A 30 8.25 -31.03 -1.47
CA GLY A 30 7.36 -31.01 -2.63
C GLY A 30 6.46 -29.76 -2.71
N PHE A 31 6.60 -28.80 -1.80
CA PHE A 31 5.83 -27.56 -1.81
C PHE A 31 6.35 -26.60 -2.88
N ASP A 32 5.48 -26.21 -3.80
CA ASP A 32 5.80 -25.21 -4.81
C ASP A 32 5.78 -23.80 -4.21
N ASP A 33 6.96 -23.24 -3.91
CA ASP A 33 7.12 -21.89 -3.35
C ASP A 33 6.55 -20.78 -4.22
N ASP A 34 6.39 -21.04 -5.52
CA ASP A 34 5.80 -20.11 -6.47
C ASP A 34 4.28 -20.22 -6.53
N CYS A 35 3.67 -21.25 -5.93
CA CYS A 35 2.23 -21.41 -5.94
C CYS A 35 1.51 -20.24 -5.23
N ASP A 36 0.26 -20.00 -5.60
CA ASP A 36 -0.58 -18.94 -5.03
C ASP A 36 -1.26 -19.36 -3.71
N TRP A 37 -1.05 -20.61 -3.29
CA TRP A 37 -1.78 -21.24 -2.19
C TRP A 37 -0.97 -21.21 -0.88
N PRO A 38 -1.61 -20.99 0.28
CA PRO A 38 -0.91 -21.02 1.57
C PRO A 38 -0.26 -22.39 1.85
N ARG A 39 0.84 -22.45 2.59
CA ARG A 39 1.42 -23.74 3.00
C ARG A 39 0.46 -24.55 3.85
N ARG A 40 -0.43 -23.87 4.59
CA ARG A 40 -1.44 -24.51 5.45
C ARG A 40 -2.74 -23.72 5.49
N LEU A 41 -3.83 -24.43 5.75
CA LEU A 41 -5.14 -23.84 6.03
C LEU A 41 -5.78 -24.54 7.23
N LEU A 42 -6.40 -23.76 8.11
CA LEU A 42 -7.14 -24.27 9.27
C LEU A 42 -8.57 -24.64 8.85
N HIS A 43 -8.92 -25.91 9.02
CA HIS A 43 -10.28 -26.41 8.81
C HIS A 43 -11.12 -26.18 10.08
N LEU A 44 -12.06 -25.24 10.01
CA LEU A 44 -12.85 -24.77 11.16
C LEU A 44 -13.66 -25.87 11.87
N PRO A 45 -14.35 -26.80 11.19
CA PRO A 45 -15.15 -27.83 11.86
C PRO A 45 -14.33 -28.77 12.75
N THR A 46 -13.09 -29.06 12.37
CA THR A 46 -12.21 -29.99 13.10
C THR A 46 -11.11 -29.29 13.87
N MET A 47 -10.98 -27.97 13.73
CA MET A 47 -9.84 -27.18 14.22
C MET A 47 -8.48 -27.79 13.83
N THR A 48 -8.39 -28.39 12.65
CA THR A 48 -7.17 -29.04 12.14
C THR A 48 -6.51 -28.18 11.08
N SER A 49 -5.24 -27.82 11.27
CA SER A 49 -4.42 -27.16 10.26
C SER A 49 -3.90 -28.20 9.29
N HIS A 50 -4.34 -28.17 8.05
CA HIS A 50 -3.89 -29.10 7.01
C HIS A 50 -2.74 -28.49 6.21
N PRO A 51 -1.64 -29.24 5.97
CA PRO A 51 -0.63 -28.82 5.01
C PRO A 51 -1.17 -28.90 3.57
N TRP A 52 -0.60 -28.07 2.71
CA TRP A 52 -0.79 -28.17 1.27
C TRP A 52 -0.18 -29.46 0.75
N THR A 53 -0.83 -30.05 -0.24
CA THR A 53 -0.35 -31.22 -0.99
C THR A 53 -0.57 -31.00 -2.49
N PRO A 54 0.18 -31.67 -3.38
CA PRO A 54 0.12 -31.47 -4.82
C PRO A 54 -1.31 -31.46 -5.38
N GLY A 55 -1.56 -30.47 -6.25
CA GLY A 55 -2.90 -30.21 -6.79
C GLY A 55 -3.77 -29.32 -5.91
N ASP A 56 -3.16 -28.51 -5.04
CA ASP A 56 -3.79 -27.52 -4.17
C ASP A 56 -4.77 -28.16 -3.18
N ARG A 57 -4.33 -29.23 -2.50
CA ARG A 57 -5.17 -30.04 -1.62
C ARG A 57 -4.84 -29.82 -0.15
N TYR A 58 -5.88 -29.74 0.68
CA TYR A 58 -5.80 -29.59 2.14
C TYR A 58 -6.78 -30.56 2.80
N GLY A 59 -6.28 -31.59 3.49
CA GLY A 59 -7.14 -32.57 4.16
C GLY A 59 -8.14 -33.27 3.21
N GLY A 60 -7.74 -33.49 1.95
CA GLY A 60 -8.61 -34.07 0.90
C GLY A 60 -9.44 -33.05 0.11
N HIS A 61 -9.56 -31.80 0.57
CA HIS A 61 -10.26 -30.73 -0.13
C HIS A 61 -9.38 -30.12 -1.21
N ARG A 62 -9.81 -30.15 -2.47
CA ARG A 62 -9.09 -29.55 -3.61
C ARG A 62 -9.51 -28.10 -3.79
N ARG A 63 -8.54 -27.18 -3.78
CA ARG A 63 -8.71 -25.73 -3.96
C ARG A 63 -9.82 -25.15 -3.08
N PRO A 64 -9.81 -25.39 -1.75
CA PRO A 64 -10.85 -24.88 -0.88
C PRO A 64 -10.84 -23.35 -0.90
N LYS A 65 -12.04 -22.73 -0.95
CA LYS A 65 -12.13 -21.30 -0.65
C LYS A 65 -11.79 -21.11 0.83
N TYR A 66 -11.12 -20.02 1.17
CA TYR A 66 -10.78 -19.70 2.55
C TYR A 66 -11.00 -18.21 2.87
N ILE A 67 -11.17 -17.93 4.16
CA ILE A 67 -11.19 -16.58 4.75
C ILE A 67 -9.80 -16.29 5.31
N ALA A 68 -9.32 -15.05 5.24
CA ALA A 68 -8.15 -14.62 6.02
C ALA A 68 -8.63 -13.78 7.22
N LEU A 69 -8.07 -14.02 8.40
CA LEU A 69 -8.34 -13.19 9.58
C LEU A 69 -7.05 -12.48 10.01
N SER A 70 -7.14 -11.15 10.10
CA SER A 70 -6.08 -10.23 10.51
C SER A 70 -6.32 -9.76 11.96
N TYR A 71 -5.28 -9.77 12.79
CA TYR A 71 -5.34 -9.56 14.25
C TYR A 71 -3.93 -9.35 14.83
N THR A 72 -3.79 -9.18 16.15
CA THR A 72 -2.51 -8.82 16.81
C THR A 72 -2.07 -9.77 17.93
N TRP A 73 -2.19 -11.09 17.74
CA TRP A 73 -1.82 -12.09 18.77
C TRP A 73 -0.37 -12.01 19.22
N GLY A 74 0.58 -11.88 18.28
CA GLY A 74 2.01 -11.84 18.60
C GLY A 74 2.41 -10.74 19.59
N ARG A 75 1.65 -9.63 19.64
CA ARG A 75 1.89 -8.51 20.56
C ARG A 75 1.61 -8.86 22.02
N TRP A 76 0.66 -9.77 22.23
CA TRP A 76 0.18 -10.17 23.56
C TRP A 76 0.58 -11.60 23.90
N ARG A 77 1.54 -12.15 23.14
CA ARG A 77 2.09 -13.48 23.38
C ARG A 77 2.73 -13.52 24.77
N LEU A 78 2.29 -14.49 25.58
CA LEU A 78 2.92 -14.80 26.86
C LEU A 78 4.24 -15.54 26.62
N ARG A 79 5.22 -15.32 27.50
CA ARG A 79 6.45 -16.12 27.54
C ARG A 79 6.16 -17.54 28.00
N ASP A 80 7.08 -18.46 27.75
CA ASP A 80 6.88 -19.88 28.04
C ASP A 80 6.71 -20.16 29.54
N ASP A 81 7.18 -19.26 30.41
CA ASP A 81 7.12 -19.34 31.88
C ASP A 81 6.01 -18.50 32.52
N GLU A 82 5.30 -17.66 31.76
CA GLU A 82 4.24 -16.76 32.28
C GLU A 82 2.86 -17.44 32.26
N GLN A 83 2.06 -17.28 33.32
CA GLN A 83 0.64 -17.69 33.40
C GLN A 83 0.33 -19.10 32.84
N LEU A 84 1.03 -20.14 33.32
CA LEU A 84 0.99 -21.54 32.82
C LEU A 84 -0.41 -22.17 32.73
N GLU A 85 -1.37 -21.63 33.48
CA GLU A 85 -2.78 -22.01 33.47
C GLU A 85 -3.56 -21.56 32.23
N VAL A 86 -3.06 -20.56 31.49
CA VAL A 86 -3.72 -20.04 30.28
C VAL A 86 -3.61 -21.06 29.15
N SER A 87 -4.75 -21.43 28.57
CA SER A 87 -4.81 -22.37 27.45
C SER A 87 -4.37 -21.74 26.12
N CYS A 88 -3.73 -22.54 25.27
CA CYS A 88 -3.52 -22.20 23.87
C CYS A 88 -4.80 -22.42 23.05
N LEU A 89 -4.83 -21.89 21.82
CA LEU A 89 -5.85 -22.28 20.83
C LEU A 89 -5.72 -23.78 20.53
N PRO A 90 -6.79 -24.59 20.64
CA PRO A 90 -6.73 -26.03 20.40
C PRO A 90 -6.69 -26.31 18.89
N VAL A 91 -5.49 -26.37 18.31
CA VAL A 91 -5.27 -26.65 16.88
C VAL A 91 -4.59 -28.00 16.72
N ASP A 92 -5.21 -28.88 15.92
CA ASP A 92 -4.66 -30.17 15.55
C ASP A 92 -3.87 -30.10 14.24
N GLY A 93 -3.05 -31.13 13.98
CA GLY A 93 -2.35 -31.32 12.70
C GLY A 93 -1.06 -30.53 12.53
N ILE A 94 -0.65 -29.73 13.52
CA ILE A 94 0.62 -29.00 13.55
C ILE A 94 1.66 -29.69 14.44
N THR A 95 2.95 -29.43 14.18
CA THR A 95 4.08 -29.98 14.94
C THR A 95 4.69 -28.97 15.93
N TRP A 96 4.18 -27.73 15.95
CA TRP A 96 4.59 -26.69 16.89
C TRP A 96 3.51 -26.41 17.92
N GLN A 97 3.93 -25.83 19.04
CA GLN A 97 3.02 -25.33 20.07
C GLN A 97 2.48 -23.96 19.65
N ILE A 98 1.15 -23.78 19.70
CA ILE A 98 0.54 -22.47 19.55
C ILE A 98 0.96 -21.58 20.73
N PRO A 99 1.48 -20.37 20.52
CA PRO A 99 1.82 -19.46 21.60
C PRO A 99 0.59 -19.08 22.42
N ARG A 100 0.74 -18.99 23.74
CA ARG A 100 -0.33 -18.49 24.64
C ARG A 100 -0.47 -16.97 24.52
N VAL A 101 -1.66 -16.46 24.81
CA VAL A 101 -1.98 -15.03 24.73
C VAL A 101 -2.46 -14.51 26.09
N CYS A 102 -2.10 -13.27 26.41
CA CYS A 102 -2.49 -12.65 27.67
C CYS A 102 -4.02 -12.41 27.72
N PRO A 103 -4.74 -12.99 28.71
CA PRO A 103 -6.20 -12.95 28.78
C PRO A 103 -6.77 -11.54 29.04
N ASP A 104 -5.94 -10.60 29.54
CA ASP A 104 -6.33 -9.19 29.70
C ASP A 104 -6.71 -8.53 28.36
N HIS A 105 -6.21 -9.06 27.24
CA HIS A 105 -6.53 -8.59 25.91
C HIS A 105 -7.63 -9.44 25.27
N PHE A 106 -7.42 -10.74 25.17
CA PHE A 106 -8.44 -11.71 24.76
C PHE A 106 -7.98 -13.14 25.11
N THR A 107 -8.93 -14.06 25.14
CA THR A 107 -8.71 -15.47 25.47
C THR A 107 -8.67 -16.35 24.22
N ALA A 108 -8.03 -17.52 24.32
CA ALA A 108 -8.06 -18.53 23.24
C ALA A 108 -9.50 -18.95 22.87
N THR A 109 -10.40 -18.98 23.85
CA THR A 109 -11.83 -19.28 23.65
C THR A 109 -12.51 -18.20 22.80
N GLU A 110 -12.34 -16.92 23.14
CA GLU A 110 -12.91 -15.80 22.36
C GLU A 110 -12.39 -15.81 20.90
N PHE A 111 -11.12 -16.15 20.71
CA PHE A 111 -10.56 -16.30 19.37
C PHE A 111 -11.18 -17.49 18.61
N GLU A 112 -11.30 -18.65 19.25
CA GLU A 112 -11.95 -19.84 18.66
C GLU A 112 -13.41 -19.56 18.27
N GLU A 113 -14.16 -18.89 19.14
CA GLU A 113 -15.54 -18.47 18.88
C GLU A 113 -15.61 -17.51 17.68
N THR A 114 -14.68 -16.56 17.61
CA THR A 114 -14.56 -15.64 16.47
C THR A 114 -14.30 -16.42 15.17
N LEU A 115 -13.36 -17.36 15.16
CA LEU A 115 -13.05 -18.19 13.98
C LEU A 115 -14.28 -18.97 13.51
N LYS A 116 -15.04 -19.56 14.44
CA LYS A 116 -16.26 -20.31 14.14
C LYS A 116 -17.40 -19.43 13.63
N ALA A 117 -17.43 -18.15 14.00
CA ALA A 117 -18.44 -17.19 13.54
C ALA A 117 -18.18 -16.67 12.10
N LEU A 118 -16.93 -16.68 11.63
CA LEU A 118 -16.55 -16.10 10.32
C LEU A 118 -17.39 -16.58 9.12
N PRO A 119 -17.72 -17.88 8.95
CA PRO A 119 -18.53 -18.32 7.80
C PRO A 119 -19.94 -17.71 7.80
N ALA A 120 -20.55 -17.54 8.97
CA ALA A 120 -21.86 -16.91 9.10
C ALA A 120 -21.79 -15.39 8.88
N ILE A 121 -20.73 -14.75 9.38
CA ILE A 121 -20.51 -13.32 9.14
C ILE A 121 -20.25 -13.06 7.67
N LEU A 122 -19.44 -13.87 7.00
CA LEU A 122 -19.20 -13.79 5.55
C LEU A 122 -20.51 -13.84 4.77
N TRP A 123 -21.45 -14.69 5.18
CA TRP A 123 -22.77 -14.77 4.55
C TRP A 123 -23.55 -13.46 4.65
N THR A 124 -23.49 -12.77 5.79
CA THR A 124 -24.17 -11.47 5.97
C THR A 124 -23.39 -10.31 5.34
N ALA A 125 -22.06 -10.38 5.31
CA ALA A 125 -21.17 -9.34 4.81
C ALA A 125 -21.02 -9.29 3.28
N GLN A 126 -21.63 -10.22 2.54
CA GLN A 126 -21.52 -10.29 1.07
C GLN A 126 -21.87 -8.97 0.38
N GLU A 127 -22.83 -8.21 0.90
CA GLU A 127 -23.24 -6.93 0.31
C GLU A 127 -22.12 -5.88 0.36
N ALA A 128 -21.42 -5.75 1.50
CA ALA A 128 -20.29 -4.84 1.64
C ALA A 128 -19.13 -5.21 0.70
N ILE A 129 -18.89 -6.52 0.52
CA ILE A 129 -17.83 -7.03 -0.36
C ILE A 129 -18.17 -6.78 -1.83
N ILE A 130 -19.45 -6.93 -2.21
CA ILE A 130 -19.95 -6.64 -3.56
C ILE A 130 -19.85 -5.15 -3.86
N ASP A 131 -20.27 -4.28 -2.94
CA ASP A 131 -20.25 -2.83 -3.15
C ASP A 131 -18.83 -2.32 -3.47
N PHE A 132 -17.81 -2.84 -2.79
CA PHE A 132 -16.41 -2.52 -3.10
C PHE A 132 -15.96 -3.09 -4.46
N LYS A 133 -16.14 -4.41 -4.70
CA LYS A 133 -15.65 -5.08 -5.93
C LYS A 133 -16.26 -4.52 -7.21
N TYR A 134 -17.48 -3.99 -7.14
CA TYR A 134 -18.19 -3.43 -8.29
C TYR A 134 -18.26 -1.90 -8.30
N GLY A 135 -17.45 -1.23 -7.46
CA GLY A 135 -17.22 0.21 -7.55
C GLY A 135 -18.45 1.06 -7.23
N ARG A 136 -19.28 0.67 -6.26
CA ARG A 136 -20.36 1.53 -5.73
C ARG A 136 -19.85 2.64 -4.81
N SER A 137 -18.54 2.92 -4.77
CA SER A 137 -18.00 4.09 -4.08
C SER A 137 -18.51 5.37 -4.76
N GLY A 138 -19.14 6.26 -4.00
CA GLY A 138 -19.96 7.38 -4.45
C GLY A 138 -19.31 8.41 -5.39
N ASP A 139 -17.99 8.38 -5.60
CA ASP A 139 -17.30 9.35 -6.47
C ASP A 139 -17.63 9.14 -7.96
N ALA A 140 -17.81 7.88 -8.39
CA ALA A 140 -18.30 7.57 -9.74
C ALA A 140 -19.79 7.95 -9.91
N LEU A 141 -20.53 8.13 -8.82
CA LEU A 141 -21.93 8.51 -8.86
C LEU A 141 -22.17 10.01 -9.03
N ASN A 142 -21.22 10.86 -8.63
CA ASN A 142 -21.39 12.31 -8.72
C ASN A 142 -21.01 12.89 -10.09
N SER A 143 -20.03 12.32 -10.81
CA SER A 143 -19.68 12.82 -12.16
C SER A 143 -20.51 12.22 -13.31
N TRP A 144 -21.43 11.28 -13.02
CA TRP A 144 -22.20 10.57 -14.05
C TRP A 144 -23.71 10.56 -13.76
N ARG A 145 -24.28 11.76 -13.52
CA ARG A 145 -25.74 11.99 -13.48
C ARG A 145 -26.35 11.99 -14.89
N LYS A 146 -26.36 10.85 -15.60
CA LYS A 146 -27.35 10.60 -16.67
C LYS A 146 -27.92 9.20 -16.56
N SER A 147 -29.23 9.17 -16.33
CA SER A 147 -30.12 8.05 -16.01
C SER A 147 -30.23 7.03 -17.13
N SER A 148 -29.64 5.85 -16.94
CA SER A 148 -30.01 4.56 -17.58
C SER A 148 -29.06 3.45 -17.10
N TRP A 149 -27.78 3.78 -16.90
CA TRP A 149 -26.75 2.83 -16.46
C TRP A 149 -26.87 2.43 -14.99
N ARG A 150 -27.33 3.35 -14.12
CA ARG A 150 -27.60 3.10 -12.69
C ARG A 150 -28.62 1.96 -12.49
N ASN A 151 -29.70 1.98 -13.27
CA ASN A 151 -30.71 0.91 -13.25
C ASN A 151 -30.17 -0.41 -13.82
N TRP A 152 -29.28 -0.35 -14.83
CA TRP A 152 -28.64 -1.54 -15.39
C TRP A 152 -27.62 -2.18 -14.43
N VAL A 153 -26.82 -1.38 -13.71
CA VAL A 153 -25.88 -1.86 -12.68
C VAL A 153 -26.61 -2.39 -11.46
N LEU A 154 -27.66 -1.70 -10.99
CA LEU A 154 -28.50 -2.16 -9.89
C LEU A 154 -29.20 -3.48 -10.27
N TRP A 155 -29.81 -3.54 -11.46
CA TRP A 155 -30.43 -4.76 -11.98
C TRP A 155 -29.41 -5.90 -12.16
N ARG A 156 -28.19 -5.61 -12.64
CA ARG A 156 -27.14 -6.64 -12.82
C ARG A 156 -26.56 -7.10 -11.49
N ALA A 157 -26.38 -6.23 -10.51
CA ALA A 157 -25.92 -6.57 -9.17
C ALA A 157 -26.98 -7.34 -8.36
N GLU A 158 -28.26 -6.99 -8.51
CA GLU A 158 -29.38 -7.70 -7.89
C GLU A 158 -29.61 -9.07 -8.54
N ARG A 159 -29.39 -9.18 -9.86
CA ARG A 159 -29.41 -10.47 -10.56
C ARG A 159 -28.17 -11.30 -10.24
N LEU A 160 -27.00 -10.70 -10.08
CA LEU A 160 -25.79 -11.40 -9.63
C LEU A 160 -25.92 -11.85 -8.17
N SER A 161 -26.38 -11.01 -7.23
CA SER A 161 -26.59 -11.40 -5.84
C SER A 161 -27.68 -12.47 -5.70
N ASN A 162 -28.77 -12.41 -6.47
CA ASN A 162 -29.78 -13.46 -6.48
C ASN A 162 -29.32 -14.76 -7.15
N THR A 163 -28.47 -14.69 -8.18
CA THR A 163 -27.89 -15.88 -8.82
C THR A 163 -26.77 -16.48 -7.95
N PHE A 164 -26.05 -15.65 -7.19
CA PHE A 164 -25.00 -16.03 -6.23
C PHE A 164 -25.60 -16.62 -4.95
N ARG A 165 -26.70 -16.04 -4.43
CA ARG A 165 -27.49 -16.58 -3.31
C ARG A 165 -28.16 -17.92 -3.66
N LYS A 166 -28.57 -18.13 -4.91
CA LYS A 166 -29.28 -19.35 -5.36
C LYS A 166 -28.36 -20.51 -5.81
N ARG A 167 -27.07 -20.27 -6.09
CA ARG A 167 -26.09 -21.33 -6.37
C ARG A 167 -25.25 -21.59 -5.12
N PHE A 168 -25.77 -22.44 -4.25
CA PHE A 168 -25.09 -23.08 -3.12
C PHE A 168 -23.59 -23.30 -3.39
N SER A 169 -22.74 -22.39 -2.93
CA SER A 169 -21.38 -22.77 -2.53
C SER A 169 -21.51 -23.36 -1.13
N PRO A 170 -20.84 -24.48 -0.82
CA PRO A 170 -20.74 -24.95 0.56
C PRO A 170 -20.23 -23.80 1.45
N PRO A 171 -20.61 -23.78 2.74
CA PRO A 171 -20.06 -22.80 3.68
C PRO A 171 -18.54 -22.86 3.60
N VAL A 172 -17.89 -21.70 3.66
CA VAL A 172 -16.43 -21.64 3.68
C VAL A 172 -15.97 -22.22 5.01
N THR A 173 -15.32 -23.38 4.97
CA THR A 173 -14.89 -24.11 6.17
C THR A 173 -13.40 -23.94 6.46
N PHE A 174 -12.67 -23.23 5.61
CA PHE A 174 -11.24 -22.98 5.78
C PHE A 174 -10.97 -21.52 6.12
N VAL A 175 -10.04 -21.32 7.04
CA VAL A 175 -9.50 -20.01 7.40
C VAL A 175 -7.99 -20.06 7.36
N TRP A 176 -7.37 -18.94 7.01
CA TRP A 176 -5.96 -18.69 7.20
C TRP A 176 -5.79 -17.73 8.38
N VAL A 177 -5.02 -18.16 9.38
CA VAL A 177 -4.59 -17.39 10.56
C VAL A 177 -3.15 -17.74 10.87
N ASP A 178 -2.33 -16.73 11.16
CA ASP A 178 -0.88 -16.89 11.30
C ASP A 178 -0.47 -17.95 12.34
N VAL A 179 -1.03 -17.95 13.56
CA VAL A 179 -0.65 -18.86 14.64
C VAL A 179 -0.85 -20.33 14.28
N ALA A 180 -1.88 -20.64 13.47
CA ALA A 180 -2.21 -22.00 13.07
C ALA A 180 -1.67 -22.40 11.68
N CYS A 181 -1.32 -21.44 10.84
CA CYS A 181 -0.92 -21.68 9.45
C CYS A 181 0.56 -21.41 9.18
N ILE A 182 1.23 -20.64 10.04
CA ILE A 182 2.66 -20.37 10.01
C ILE A 182 3.33 -21.10 11.18
N ASP A 183 4.45 -21.75 10.92
CA ASP A 183 5.27 -22.36 11.96
C ASP A 183 5.76 -21.29 12.96
N GLN A 184 5.42 -21.49 14.24
CA GLN A 184 5.72 -20.54 15.31
C GLN A 184 7.07 -20.80 16.00
N ARG A 185 7.82 -21.83 15.55
CA ARG A 185 9.15 -22.14 16.09
C ARG A 185 10.16 -21.05 15.69
N PRO A 186 11.03 -20.60 16.62
CA PRO A 186 12.10 -19.67 16.30
C PRO A 186 12.98 -20.20 15.17
N GLN A 187 13.41 -19.32 14.26
CA GLN A 187 14.33 -19.64 13.16
C GLN A 187 13.82 -20.70 12.17
N SER A 188 12.51 -20.99 12.16
CA SER A 188 11.92 -21.90 11.18
C SER A 188 12.02 -21.32 9.76
N ARG A 189 12.64 -22.08 8.85
CA ARG A 189 12.72 -21.75 7.42
C ARG A 189 11.32 -21.62 6.81
N ASP A 190 10.41 -22.53 7.14
CA ASP A 190 9.03 -22.50 6.66
C ASP A 190 8.28 -21.25 7.13
N SER A 191 8.58 -20.79 8.36
CA SER A 191 8.04 -19.53 8.87
C SER A 191 8.48 -18.35 8.02
N ALA A 192 9.79 -18.23 7.75
CA ALA A 192 10.33 -17.16 6.91
C ALA A 192 9.78 -17.20 5.47
N LEU A 193 9.67 -18.40 4.87
CA LEU A 193 9.12 -18.59 3.53
C LEU A 193 7.62 -18.24 3.46
N GLU A 194 6.83 -18.65 4.44
CA GLU A 194 5.39 -18.36 4.48
C GLU A 194 5.11 -16.89 4.81
N ILE A 195 5.88 -16.29 5.72
CA ILE A 195 5.89 -14.84 5.94
C ILE A 195 6.11 -14.18 4.59
N GLY A 196 7.13 -14.60 3.84
CA GLY A 196 7.49 -14.23 2.46
C GLY A 196 6.37 -14.33 1.40
N ARG A 197 5.21 -14.92 1.74
CA ARG A 197 4.10 -15.20 0.84
C ARG A 197 2.76 -14.61 1.31
N GLN A 198 2.70 -13.96 2.49
CA GLN A 198 1.50 -13.32 3.03
C GLN A 198 0.75 -12.47 2.01
N ALA A 199 1.45 -11.71 1.15
CA ALA A 199 0.76 -10.91 0.14
C ALA A 199 -0.08 -11.73 -0.84
N LYS A 200 0.41 -12.90 -1.26
CA LYS A 200 -0.36 -13.84 -2.09
C LYS A 200 -1.55 -14.39 -1.29
N ILE A 201 -1.32 -14.81 -0.05
CA ILE A 201 -2.34 -15.40 0.82
C ILE A 201 -3.53 -14.45 1.00
N PHE A 202 -3.28 -13.19 1.35
CA PHE A 202 -4.33 -12.18 1.54
C PHE A 202 -5.05 -11.85 0.21
N LYS A 203 -4.30 -11.73 -0.90
CA LYS A 203 -4.86 -11.44 -2.22
C LYS A 203 -5.78 -12.54 -2.75
N HIS A 204 -5.50 -13.82 -2.44
CA HIS A 204 -6.28 -14.97 -2.90
C HIS A 204 -7.39 -15.40 -1.93
N ALA A 205 -7.43 -14.84 -0.72
CA ALA A 205 -8.53 -15.06 0.22
C ALA A 205 -9.87 -14.63 -0.39
N LEU A 206 -10.94 -15.37 -0.11
CA LEU A 206 -12.28 -15.01 -0.57
C LEU A 206 -12.74 -13.68 0.04
N CYS A 207 -12.39 -13.49 1.32
CA CYS A 207 -12.67 -12.32 2.14
C CYS A 207 -11.60 -12.24 3.24
N THR A 208 -11.32 -11.02 3.69
CA THR A 208 -10.47 -10.73 4.83
C THR A 208 -11.31 -10.04 5.91
N PHE A 209 -11.18 -10.49 7.15
CA PHE A 209 -11.72 -9.80 8.32
C PHE A 209 -10.58 -9.28 9.17
N THR A 210 -10.86 -8.21 9.90
CA THR A 210 -9.98 -7.70 10.95
C THR A 210 -10.70 -7.84 12.29
N TRP A 211 -10.08 -8.51 13.25
CA TRP A 211 -10.64 -8.65 14.59
C TRP A 211 -10.01 -7.63 15.54
N LEU A 212 -10.82 -6.66 15.97
CA LEU A 212 -10.44 -5.57 16.86
C LEU A 212 -10.81 -5.95 18.30
N THR A 213 -9.79 -6.29 19.07
CA THR A 213 -9.91 -6.81 20.43
C THR A 213 -10.19 -5.72 21.48
N SER A 214 -9.97 -4.45 21.15
CA SER A 214 -10.22 -3.31 22.04
C SER A 214 -11.64 -2.74 21.94
N HIS A 215 -12.49 -3.31 21.07
CA HIS A 215 -13.87 -2.87 20.90
C HIS A 215 -14.83 -4.03 21.18
N ASP A 216 -15.68 -3.92 22.20
CA ASP A 216 -16.49 -5.06 22.68
C ASP A 216 -17.69 -5.43 21.81
N GLY A 217 -18.15 -4.52 20.94
CA GLY A 217 -19.31 -4.79 20.09
C GLY A 217 -19.52 -3.78 18.98
N THR A 218 -20.65 -3.90 18.30
CA THR A 218 -21.07 -2.97 17.24
C THR A 218 -21.30 -1.58 17.84
N VAL A 219 -20.69 -0.57 17.24
CA VAL A 219 -20.93 0.83 17.60
C VAL A 219 -22.34 1.21 17.16
N SER A 220 -23.15 1.71 18.09
CA SER A 220 -24.54 2.13 17.83
C SER A 220 -24.64 3.46 17.09
N GLU A 221 -23.60 4.30 17.17
CA GLU A 221 -23.52 5.57 16.44
C GLU A 221 -23.22 5.34 14.95
N GLU A 222 -23.88 6.11 14.08
CA GLU A 222 -23.73 6.00 12.65
C GLU A 222 -22.37 6.57 12.20
N PHE A 223 -21.45 5.70 11.78
CA PHE A 223 -20.13 6.08 11.26
C PHE A 223 -20.21 7.20 10.21
N SER A 224 -21.19 7.11 9.29
CA SER A 224 -21.37 8.13 8.25
C SER A 224 -21.83 9.47 8.81
N ASP A 225 -22.62 9.50 9.88
CA ASP A 225 -23.11 10.76 10.44
C ASP A 225 -22.00 11.46 11.21
N THR A 226 -21.20 10.72 11.99
CA THR A 226 -20.04 11.29 12.68
C THR A 226 -19.00 11.80 11.68
N SER A 227 -18.67 11.02 10.65
CA SER A 227 -17.78 11.47 9.56
C SER A 227 -18.31 12.73 8.86
N ARG A 228 -19.61 12.77 8.53
CA ARG A 228 -20.23 13.92 7.87
C ARG A 228 -20.26 15.15 8.78
N ALA A 229 -20.52 14.97 10.08
CA ALA A 229 -20.53 16.04 11.06
C ALA A 229 -19.15 16.66 11.25
N VAL A 230 -18.10 15.83 11.35
CA VAL A 230 -16.71 16.29 11.41
C VAL A 230 -16.36 17.09 10.15
N ARG A 231 -16.68 16.56 8.96
CA ARG A 231 -16.41 17.26 7.71
C ARG A 231 -17.17 18.58 7.58
N LYS A 232 -18.46 18.59 7.95
CA LYS A 232 -19.28 19.80 7.91
C LYS A 232 -18.69 20.90 8.79
N ARG A 233 -18.21 20.57 9.99
CA ARG A 233 -17.55 21.54 10.89
C ARG A 233 -16.27 22.11 10.27
N LEU A 234 -15.49 21.27 9.57
CA LEU A 234 -14.30 21.73 8.83
C LEU A 234 -14.68 22.72 7.73
N ASP A 235 -15.68 22.39 6.91
CA ASP A 235 -16.13 23.25 5.82
C ASP A 235 -16.72 24.58 6.34
N GLU A 236 -17.52 24.54 7.41
CA GLU A 236 -18.06 25.74 8.09
C GLU A 236 -16.95 26.63 8.65
N MET A 237 -15.89 26.03 9.19
CA MET A 237 -14.74 26.77 9.72
C MET A 237 -13.96 27.48 8.61
N ILE A 238 -13.68 26.77 7.50
CA ILE A 238 -12.98 27.33 6.34
C ILE A 238 -13.80 28.49 5.73
N ALA A 239 -15.13 28.35 5.68
CA ALA A 239 -16.00 29.38 5.12
C ALA A 239 -16.11 30.66 5.96
N ASN A 240 -15.81 30.59 7.26
CA ASN A 240 -16.05 31.68 8.22
C ASN A 240 -14.76 32.34 8.75
N ASP A 241 -13.58 32.05 8.19
CA ASP A 241 -12.29 32.56 8.66
C ASP A 241 -12.13 32.44 10.19
N ALA A 242 -12.37 31.24 10.71
CA ALA A 242 -12.42 31.00 12.15
C ALA A 242 -11.12 31.40 12.88
N ASP A 243 -11.26 31.84 14.13
CA ASP A 243 -10.13 32.18 14.99
C ASP A 243 -9.31 30.95 15.42
N ILE A 244 -8.09 31.20 15.94
CA ILE A 244 -7.15 30.15 16.36
C ILE A 244 -7.76 29.24 17.44
N ALA A 245 -8.56 29.77 18.36
CA ALA A 245 -9.18 28.99 19.44
C ALA A 245 -10.23 28.00 18.89
N THR A 246 -11.01 28.42 17.90
CA THR A 246 -11.97 27.59 17.19
C THR A 246 -11.26 26.48 16.41
N ILE A 247 -10.17 26.81 15.71
CA ILE A 247 -9.33 25.84 14.99
C ILE A 247 -8.80 24.77 15.95
N GLN A 248 -8.22 25.16 17.10
CA GLN A 248 -7.69 24.23 18.09
C GLN A 248 -8.78 23.31 18.69
N THR A 249 -9.96 23.87 18.95
CA THR A 249 -11.09 23.09 19.48
C THR A 249 -11.57 22.04 18.47
N ILE A 250 -11.68 22.43 17.19
CA ILE A 250 -12.05 21.51 16.12
C ILE A 250 -10.95 20.47 15.91
N GLU A 251 -9.68 20.86 15.87
CA GLU A 251 -8.55 19.93 15.74
C GLU A 251 -8.54 18.89 16.87
N ALA A 252 -8.76 19.31 18.12
CA ALA A 252 -8.85 18.40 19.25
C ALA A 252 -10.02 17.41 19.11
N TYR A 253 -11.18 17.88 18.64
CA TYR A 253 -12.33 17.02 18.36
C TYR A 253 -12.02 16.00 17.24
N MET A 254 -11.35 16.42 16.17
CA MET A 254 -10.92 15.52 15.09
C MET A 254 -9.91 14.48 15.57
N CYS A 255 -8.91 14.89 16.37
CA CYS A 255 -7.96 13.95 16.95
C CYS A 255 -8.67 12.91 17.82
N GLY A 256 -9.59 13.34 18.69
CA GLY A 256 -10.38 12.41 19.50
C GLY A 256 -11.23 11.43 18.69
N TYR A 257 -11.77 11.87 17.55
CA TYR A 257 -12.48 10.98 16.61
C TYR A 257 -11.54 9.95 15.97
N VAL A 258 -10.37 10.38 15.50
CA VAL A 258 -9.35 9.49 14.91
C VAL A 258 -8.84 8.50 15.95
N ASP A 259 -8.51 8.97 17.16
CA ASP A 259 -8.04 8.13 18.27
C ASP A 259 -9.09 7.08 18.64
N SER A 260 -10.37 7.47 18.72
CA SER A 260 -11.47 6.53 18.97
C SER A 260 -11.54 5.41 17.91
N LEU A 261 -11.45 5.79 16.63
CA LEU A 261 -11.50 4.84 15.51
C LEU A 261 -10.26 3.96 15.38
N THR A 262 -9.12 4.39 15.92
CA THR A 262 -7.82 3.73 15.73
C THR A 262 -7.16 3.28 17.02
N SER A 263 -7.92 3.26 18.12
CA SER A 263 -7.43 2.88 19.45
C SER A 263 -7.02 1.41 19.56
N ASP A 264 -7.53 0.54 18.68
CA ASP A 264 -7.14 -0.86 18.67
C ASP A 264 -5.65 -1.05 18.28
N PRO A 265 -4.91 -1.91 19.00
CA PRO A 265 -3.53 -2.28 18.69
C PRO A 265 -3.26 -2.65 17.23
N TRP A 266 -4.27 -3.13 16.51
CA TRP A 266 -4.21 -3.41 15.08
C TRP A 266 -3.74 -2.20 14.26
N PHE A 267 -4.19 -0.99 14.58
CA PHE A 267 -3.82 0.22 13.82
C PHE A 267 -2.41 0.74 14.09
N SER A 268 -1.73 0.20 15.12
CA SER A 268 -0.34 0.55 15.43
C SER A 268 0.64 -0.58 15.13
N SER A 269 0.18 -1.80 14.88
CA SER A 269 1.04 -2.93 14.50
C SER A 269 1.66 -2.72 13.12
N LEU A 270 2.93 -3.12 12.97
CA LEU A 270 3.63 -3.10 11.68
C LEU A 270 3.12 -4.17 10.73
N TRP A 271 2.91 -5.39 11.22
CA TRP A 271 2.48 -6.52 10.39
C TRP A 271 1.10 -6.29 9.76
N THR A 272 0.24 -5.51 10.41
CA THR A 272 -1.09 -5.16 9.88
C THR A 272 -1.03 -4.08 8.80
N LEU A 273 0.09 -3.36 8.65
CA LEU A 273 0.25 -2.32 7.63
C LEU A 273 0.21 -2.91 6.21
N GLN A 274 0.93 -4.00 5.98
CA GLN A 274 0.88 -4.73 4.71
C GLN A 274 -0.52 -5.29 4.45
N GLU A 275 -1.15 -5.88 5.46
CA GLU A 275 -2.50 -6.44 5.34
C GLU A 275 -3.51 -5.34 4.98
N ALA A 276 -3.42 -4.19 5.64
CA ALA A 276 -4.22 -3.00 5.37
C ALA A 276 -4.07 -2.50 3.92
N PHE A 277 -2.83 -2.48 3.43
CA PHE A 277 -2.54 -2.08 2.05
C PHE A 277 -3.17 -3.07 1.04
N LEU A 278 -2.97 -4.36 1.25
CA LEU A 278 -3.38 -5.42 0.31
C LEU A 278 -4.89 -5.66 0.30
N CYS A 279 -5.55 -5.47 1.45
CA CYS A 279 -6.93 -5.86 1.67
C CYS A 279 -7.80 -4.72 2.19
N GLN A 280 -7.85 -3.59 1.48
CA GLN A 280 -8.72 -2.46 1.85
C GLN A 280 -10.22 -2.81 1.93
N GLN A 281 -10.64 -3.94 1.37
CA GLN A 281 -11.99 -4.49 1.49
C GLN A 281 -12.27 -5.19 2.83
N MET A 282 -11.30 -5.29 3.74
CA MET A 282 -11.46 -6.02 4.99
C MET A 282 -12.56 -5.44 5.87
N VAL A 283 -13.41 -6.30 6.42
CA VAL A 283 -14.50 -5.90 7.31
C VAL A 283 -14.02 -5.98 8.75
N PHE A 284 -14.28 -4.94 9.52
CA PHE A 284 -13.92 -4.90 10.94
C PHE A 284 -14.93 -5.66 11.79
N LEU A 285 -14.42 -6.52 12.67
CA LEU A 285 -15.14 -7.24 13.69
C LEU A 285 -14.71 -6.71 15.06
N ALA A 286 -15.67 -6.53 15.95
CA ALA A 286 -15.45 -6.30 17.36
C ALA A 286 -14.99 -7.59 18.06
N ARG A 287 -14.53 -7.48 19.31
CA ARG A 287 -14.07 -8.58 20.16
C ARG A 287 -15.08 -9.72 20.24
N ASN A 288 -16.38 -9.41 20.31
CA ASN A 288 -17.46 -10.40 20.31
C ASN A 288 -17.79 -11.01 18.92
N ALA A 289 -16.90 -10.83 17.93
CA ALA A 289 -17.04 -11.22 16.53
C ALA A 289 -18.20 -10.55 15.76
N ALA A 290 -18.93 -9.60 16.36
CA ALA A 290 -19.93 -8.84 15.63
C ALA A 290 -19.26 -7.83 14.68
N PRO A 291 -19.84 -7.54 13.51
CA PRO A 291 -19.37 -6.43 12.68
C PRO A 291 -19.32 -5.13 13.48
N TRP A 292 -18.17 -4.45 13.44
CA TRP A 292 -17.89 -3.32 14.33
C TRP A 292 -18.74 -2.09 13.99
N MET A 293 -18.91 -1.78 12.71
CA MET A 293 -19.65 -0.59 12.26
C MET A 293 -20.44 -0.84 10.97
N ARG A 294 -21.50 -0.05 10.77
CA ARG A 294 -22.25 0.06 9.50
C ARG A 294 -22.20 1.49 8.98
N THR A 295 -22.28 1.66 7.66
CA THR A 295 -22.32 2.99 7.06
C THR A 295 -23.60 3.75 7.44
N THR A 296 -24.71 3.03 7.54
CA THR A 296 -26.03 3.48 8.03
C THR A 296 -26.75 2.27 8.67
N PRO A 297 -27.87 2.43 9.40
CA PRO A 297 -28.55 1.29 10.05
C PRO A 297 -28.97 0.18 9.07
N ALA A 298 -29.35 0.56 7.85
CA ALA A 298 -29.68 -0.36 6.75
C ALA A 298 -28.53 -0.55 5.74
N GLY A 299 -27.37 0.07 5.99
CA GLY A 299 -26.24 0.10 5.08
C GLY A 299 -25.29 -1.09 5.23
N PRO A 300 -24.34 -1.22 4.28
CA PRO A 300 -23.29 -2.22 4.37
C PRO A 300 -22.41 -2.03 5.61
N PHE A 301 -21.69 -3.08 5.97
CA PHE A 301 -20.64 -3.00 6.98
C PHE A 301 -19.51 -2.07 6.53
N VAL A 302 -18.97 -1.32 7.49
CA VAL A 302 -17.77 -0.51 7.26
C VAL A 302 -16.60 -1.46 7.02
N ASN A 303 -15.80 -1.14 6.01
CA ASN A 303 -14.56 -1.82 5.69
C ASN A 303 -13.42 -0.81 5.81
N LEU A 304 -12.17 -1.29 5.69
CA LEU A 304 -11.01 -0.42 5.77
C LEU A 304 -11.07 0.72 4.74
N HIS A 305 -11.48 0.48 3.49
CA HIS A 305 -11.59 1.52 2.48
C HIS A 305 -12.51 2.68 2.92
N HIS A 306 -13.68 2.37 3.50
CA HIS A 306 -14.57 3.39 4.05
C HIS A 306 -13.88 4.23 5.14
N LEU A 307 -13.13 3.59 6.03
CA LEU A 307 -12.34 4.27 7.06
C LEU A 307 -11.24 5.16 6.45
N LEU A 308 -10.48 4.64 5.48
CA LEU A 308 -9.43 5.39 4.79
C LEU A 308 -10.01 6.63 4.10
N ARG A 309 -11.16 6.50 3.43
CA ARG A 309 -11.85 7.64 2.81
C ARG A 309 -12.31 8.68 3.83
N ALA A 310 -12.82 8.26 4.98
CA ALA A 310 -13.18 9.18 6.04
C ALA A 310 -11.95 9.96 6.54
N LEU A 311 -10.83 9.28 6.81
CA LEU A 311 -9.58 9.92 7.22
C LEU A 311 -9.03 10.88 6.15
N GLN A 312 -9.04 10.48 4.88
CA GLN A 312 -8.65 11.35 3.75
C GLN A 312 -9.55 12.58 3.61
N SER A 313 -10.84 12.48 3.96
CA SER A 313 -11.79 13.60 3.86
C SER A 313 -11.58 14.66 4.94
N ILE A 314 -10.92 14.31 6.05
CA ILE A 314 -10.60 15.24 7.14
C ILE A 314 -9.13 15.70 7.09
N ASP A 315 -8.31 15.10 6.23
CA ASP A 315 -6.92 15.50 6.00
C ASP A 315 -6.87 16.94 5.43
N PRO A 316 -6.33 17.90 6.20
CA PRO A 316 -6.27 19.29 5.77
C PRO A 316 -5.36 19.51 4.55
N GLN A 317 -4.32 18.68 4.35
CA GLN A 317 -3.40 18.84 3.21
C GLN A 317 -4.10 18.60 1.86
N ARG A 318 -5.14 17.76 1.88
CA ARG A 318 -5.92 17.43 0.68
C ARG A 318 -7.09 18.38 0.45
N ASN A 319 -7.68 18.88 1.53
CA ASN A 319 -9.00 19.52 1.49
C ASN A 319 -8.99 21.02 1.74
N VAL A 320 -7.94 21.58 2.35
CA VAL A 320 -7.84 23.03 2.60
C VAL A 320 -7.10 23.68 1.42
N PRO A 321 -7.73 24.65 0.71
CA PRO A 321 -7.05 25.38 -0.35
C PRO A 321 -5.86 26.15 0.23
N SER A 322 -4.64 25.77 -0.16
CA SER A 322 -3.37 26.32 0.32
C SER A 322 -3.13 27.81 0.02
N ARG A 323 -4.11 28.54 -0.51
CA ARG A 323 -3.86 29.83 -1.17
C ARG A 323 -3.87 31.06 -0.25
N GLU A 324 -4.51 31.02 0.92
CA GLU A 324 -4.65 32.24 1.74
C GLU A 324 -4.67 32.05 3.27
N THR A 325 -5.03 30.86 3.78
CA THR A 325 -5.16 30.66 5.23
C THR A 325 -3.91 29.99 5.82
N GLN A 326 -3.19 30.70 6.70
CA GLN A 326 -2.10 30.17 7.54
C GLN A 326 -2.60 29.19 8.63
N ILE A 327 -3.66 28.43 8.36
CA ILE A 327 -4.27 27.53 9.34
C ILE A 327 -3.47 26.23 9.36
N SER A 328 -2.78 25.99 10.49
CA SER A 328 -2.03 24.75 10.71
C SER A 328 -2.83 23.78 11.58
N PHE A 329 -3.02 22.56 11.07
CA PHE A 329 -3.57 21.42 11.81
C PHE A 329 -2.45 20.44 12.17
N SER A 330 -1.39 20.97 12.79
CA SER A 330 -0.16 20.22 13.03
C SER A 330 -0.36 18.94 13.87
N ARG A 331 -1.26 18.96 14.85
CA ARG A 331 -1.52 17.80 15.71
C ARG A 331 -2.29 16.74 14.94
N LEU A 332 -3.35 17.11 14.22
CA LEU A 332 -4.10 16.16 13.40
C LEU A 332 -3.21 15.56 12.31
N GLN A 333 -2.39 16.37 11.64
CA GLN A 333 -1.41 15.90 10.66
C GLN A 333 -0.42 14.92 11.27
N SER A 334 0.08 15.20 12.48
CA SER A 334 0.96 14.29 13.20
C SER A 334 0.28 12.95 13.52
N VAL A 335 -0.99 12.97 13.98
CA VAL A 335 -1.75 11.75 14.27
C VAL A 335 -1.97 10.93 13.00
N LEU A 336 -2.46 11.57 11.93
CA LEU A 336 -2.71 10.91 10.64
C LEU A 336 -1.42 10.33 10.03
N GLY A 337 -0.31 11.08 10.08
CA GLY A 337 0.99 10.63 9.60
C GLY A 337 1.56 9.47 10.40
N THR A 338 1.37 9.46 11.73
CA THR A 338 1.82 8.35 12.59
C THR A 338 1.04 7.06 12.32
N LEU A 339 -0.26 7.18 12.00
CA LEU A 339 -1.06 6.02 11.60
C LEU A 339 -0.63 5.47 10.23
N GLY A 340 -0.16 6.35 9.34
CA GLY A 340 0.23 6.02 7.97
C GLY A 340 -0.91 5.44 7.14
N LEU A 341 -2.17 5.71 7.52
CA LEU A 341 -3.38 5.18 6.88
C LEU A 341 -3.86 6.04 5.71
N VAL A 342 -3.66 7.36 5.79
CA VAL A 342 -4.15 8.31 4.79
C VAL A 342 -3.56 8.01 3.42
N GLU A 343 -2.27 7.68 3.38
CA GLU A 343 -1.52 7.33 2.19
C GLU A 343 -1.90 5.96 1.63
N LEU A 344 -2.30 5.00 2.49
CA LEU A 344 -2.81 3.71 2.02
C LEU A 344 -4.08 3.89 1.18
N GLY A 345 -4.91 4.89 1.50
CA GLY A 345 -6.14 5.13 0.77
C GLY A 345 -5.93 5.52 -0.70
N ASP A 346 -4.73 5.99 -1.06
CA ASP A 346 -4.36 6.25 -2.46
C ASP A 346 -3.81 5.01 -3.16
N ASN A 347 -3.66 3.89 -2.44
CA ASN A 347 -3.08 2.65 -2.91
C ASN A 347 -1.65 2.84 -3.45
N GLU A 348 -0.88 3.69 -2.77
CA GLU A 348 0.49 4.08 -3.12
C GLU A 348 1.53 3.32 -2.27
N PRO A 349 2.15 2.24 -2.78
CA PRO A 349 3.03 1.40 -1.98
C PRO A 349 4.31 2.12 -1.55
N MET A 350 4.72 3.21 -2.23
CA MET A 350 5.90 4.00 -1.80
C MET A 350 5.70 4.68 -0.45
N ALA A 351 4.46 4.80 0.04
CA ALA A 351 4.19 5.31 1.38
C ALA A 351 4.42 4.27 2.49
N LEU A 352 4.61 2.99 2.14
CA LEU A 352 4.69 1.93 3.13
C LEU A 352 5.94 1.99 4.00
N LEU A 353 7.12 2.30 3.43
CA LEU A 353 8.34 2.40 4.23
C LEU A 353 8.28 3.58 5.23
N PRO A 354 7.88 4.80 4.82
CA PRO A 354 7.61 5.88 5.77
C PRO A 354 6.58 5.50 6.84
N ALA A 355 5.44 4.93 6.45
CA ALA A 355 4.41 4.50 7.40
C ALA A 355 4.92 3.43 8.37
N ALA A 356 5.74 2.49 7.89
CA ALA A 356 6.32 1.41 8.68
C ALA A 356 7.17 1.92 9.84
N GLN A 357 7.77 3.11 9.76
CA GLN A 357 8.59 3.71 10.81
C GLN A 357 7.79 4.12 12.05
N HIS A 358 6.54 4.52 11.84
CA HIS A 358 5.64 4.93 12.90
C HIS A 358 4.87 3.75 13.52
N ARG A 359 4.89 2.59 12.85
CA ARG A 359 4.31 1.35 13.39
C ARG A 359 5.22 0.71 14.43
N GLN A 360 4.58 0.01 15.36
CA GLN A 360 5.20 -0.75 16.43
C GLN A 360 5.65 -2.11 15.92
N THR A 361 6.89 -2.46 16.25
CA THR A 361 7.51 -3.75 15.93
C THR A 361 8.46 -4.17 17.05
N SER A 362 8.69 -5.48 17.19
CA SER A 362 9.69 -6.03 18.12
C SER A 362 11.09 -6.06 17.51
N TYR A 363 11.20 -6.13 16.18
CA TYR A 363 12.47 -6.17 15.48
C TYR A 363 12.52 -5.06 14.43
N GLU A 364 13.62 -4.30 14.43
CA GLU A 364 13.79 -3.16 13.55
C GLU A 364 13.81 -3.54 12.06
N LEU A 365 14.40 -4.70 11.72
CA LEU A 365 14.44 -5.21 10.34
C LEU A 365 13.04 -5.49 9.76
N ASP A 366 12.04 -5.72 10.62
CA ASP A 366 10.66 -5.96 10.17
C ASP A 366 10.09 -4.73 9.45
N ARG A 367 10.66 -3.54 9.62
CA ARG A 367 10.22 -2.34 8.89
C ARG A 367 10.33 -2.50 7.37
N VAL A 368 11.25 -3.33 6.89
CA VAL A 368 11.33 -3.74 5.48
C VAL A 368 10.66 -5.09 5.25
N TYR A 369 10.92 -6.10 6.08
CA TYR A 369 10.34 -7.43 5.87
C TYR A 369 8.80 -7.45 5.90
N GLY A 370 8.21 -6.62 6.76
CA GLY A 370 6.77 -6.47 6.92
C GLY A 370 6.08 -5.76 5.76
N ILE A 371 6.81 -5.20 4.78
CA ILE A 371 6.23 -4.50 3.62
C ILE A 371 6.74 -5.00 2.25
N MET A 372 7.90 -5.67 2.20
CA MET A 372 8.59 -5.99 0.94
C MET A 372 7.74 -6.79 -0.07
N GLN A 373 6.78 -7.57 0.41
CA GLN A 373 5.93 -8.38 -0.46
C GLN A 373 4.81 -7.62 -1.14
N VAL A 374 4.45 -6.43 -0.64
CA VAL A 374 3.57 -5.54 -1.41
C VAL A 374 4.19 -5.26 -2.78
N PHE A 375 5.51 -5.14 -2.82
CA PHE A 375 6.28 -4.95 -4.05
C PHE A 375 6.62 -6.27 -4.75
N GLY A 376 6.29 -7.43 -4.16
CA GLY A 376 6.63 -8.75 -4.67
C GLY A 376 8.13 -9.05 -4.63
N PHE A 377 8.84 -8.56 -3.60
CA PHE A 377 10.25 -8.84 -3.39
C PHE A 377 10.48 -9.83 -2.24
N ARG A 378 11.64 -10.49 -2.27
CA ARG A 378 12.23 -11.26 -1.18
C ARG A 378 13.63 -10.68 -0.96
N LEU A 379 13.85 -10.02 0.17
CA LEU A 379 15.08 -9.29 0.50
C LEU A 379 15.79 -9.95 1.69
N GLY A 380 17.06 -9.63 1.91
CA GLY A 380 17.84 -10.07 3.05
C GLY A 380 17.78 -11.58 3.28
N LYS A 381 17.38 -11.96 4.50
CA LYS A 381 17.22 -13.36 4.94
C LYS A 381 16.04 -14.10 4.29
N ALA A 382 15.12 -13.40 3.63
CA ALA A 382 13.97 -14.02 2.98
C ALA A 382 14.28 -14.52 1.55
N ARG A 383 15.47 -14.25 1.02
CA ARG A 383 15.91 -14.82 -0.26
C ARG A 383 16.12 -16.33 -0.14
N PRO A 384 15.72 -17.15 -1.14
CA PRO A 384 15.85 -18.61 -1.05
C PRO A 384 17.31 -19.10 -1.00
N ASP A 385 18.21 -18.33 -1.60
CA ASP A 385 19.61 -18.67 -1.88
C ASP A 385 20.62 -17.95 -0.97
N VAL A 386 20.15 -17.22 0.05
CA VAL A 386 21.02 -16.49 0.97
C VAL A 386 21.68 -17.42 1.98
N ASP A 387 22.96 -17.18 2.26
CA ASP A 387 23.67 -17.84 3.35
C ASP A 387 23.02 -17.47 4.71
N PRO A 388 22.51 -18.45 5.48
CA PRO A 388 21.87 -18.19 6.78
C PRO A 388 22.77 -17.50 7.82
N SER A 389 24.10 -17.53 7.63
CA SER A 389 25.06 -16.88 8.53
C SER A 389 25.13 -15.37 8.35
N LEU A 390 24.70 -14.84 7.19
CA LEU A 390 24.72 -13.42 6.90
C LEU A 390 23.78 -12.64 7.84
N GLN A 391 24.29 -11.53 8.36
CA GLN A 391 23.50 -10.57 9.13
C GLN A 391 23.23 -9.34 8.26
N PHE A 392 22.03 -8.80 8.41
CA PHE A 392 21.59 -7.60 7.71
C PHE A 392 21.25 -6.53 8.75
N THR A 393 21.64 -5.31 8.45
CA THR A 393 21.14 -4.11 9.15
C THR A 393 19.87 -3.60 8.47
N LEU A 394 19.17 -2.67 9.11
CA LEU A 394 18.02 -2.02 8.47
C LEU A 394 18.47 -1.25 7.22
N SER A 395 19.63 -0.59 7.29
CA SER A 395 20.18 0.17 6.16
C SER A 395 20.46 -0.71 4.94
N ASP A 396 21.00 -1.92 5.17
CA ASP A 396 21.22 -2.90 4.09
C ASP A 396 19.90 -3.32 3.42
N LEU A 397 18.86 -3.58 4.21
CA LEU A 397 17.54 -3.95 3.69
C LEU A 397 16.86 -2.81 2.95
N GLU A 398 17.02 -1.57 3.41
CA GLU A 398 16.51 -0.40 2.71
C GLU A 398 17.27 -0.14 1.40
N ASP A 399 18.59 -0.37 1.36
CA ASP A 399 19.39 -0.34 0.14
C ASP A 399 18.89 -1.40 -0.87
N GLU A 400 18.74 -2.65 -0.42
CA GLU A 400 18.22 -3.74 -1.27
C GLU A 400 16.80 -3.43 -1.77
N LEU A 401 15.92 -2.89 -0.91
CA LEU A 401 14.58 -2.46 -1.30
C LEU A 401 14.64 -1.35 -2.34
N GLY A 402 15.45 -0.31 -2.11
CA GLY A 402 15.63 0.80 -3.03
C GLY A 402 16.13 0.33 -4.40
N GLN A 403 17.11 -0.57 -4.43
CA GLN A 403 17.68 -1.09 -5.67
C GLN A 403 16.62 -1.90 -6.44
N ALA A 404 15.93 -2.82 -5.76
CA ALA A 404 14.86 -3.61 -6.38
C ALA A 404 13.72 -2.72 -6.92
N LEU A 405 13.39 -1.63 -6.22
CA LEU A 405 12.42 -0.64 -6.66
C LEU A 405 12.88 0.12 -7.91
N MET A 406 14.13 0.53 -7.98
CA MET A 406 14.68 1.17 -9.19
C MET A 406 14.66 0.24 -10.39
N GLU A 407 15.05 -1.02 -10.20
CA GLU A 407 15.07 -2.01 -11.28
C GLU A 407 13.66 -2.31 -11.80
N ARG A 408 12.68 -2.47 -10.90
CA ARG A 408 11.30 -2.85 -11.28
C ARG A 408 10.44 -1.66 -11.71
N GLN A 409 10.63 -0.50 -11.09
CA GLN A 409 9.77 0.68 -11.23
C GLN A 409 10.57 1.99 -11.15
N PRO A 410 11.50 2.25 -12.10
CA PRO A 410 12.50 3.31 -11.98
C PRO A 410 11.88 4.69 -11.74
N GLY A 411 10.93 5.11 -12.58
CA GLY A 411 10.27 6.42 -12.42
C GLY A 411 9.52 6.55 -11.08
N MET A 412 8.71 5.56 -10.71
CA MET A 412 7.94 5.60 -9.46
C MET A 412 8.82 5.57 -8.22
N SER A 413 9.93 4.82 -8.24
CA SER A 413 10.85 4.71 -7.11
C SER A 413 11.41 6.08 -6.67
N GLN A 414 11.40 7.06 -7.59
CA GLN A 414 11.89 8.40 -7.36
C GLN A 414 10.77 9.42 -7.01
N LEU A 415 9.48 9.05 -7.09
CA LEU A 415 8.36 9.96 -6.80
C LEU A 415 8.06 10.13 -5.30
N HIS A 416 9.08 10.53 -4.57
CA HIS A 416 9.00 10.91 -3.17
C HIS A 416 9.83 12.18 -2.94
N VAL A 417 9.73 12.77 -1.76
CA VAL A 417 10.66 13.80 -1.30
C VAL A 417 11.10 13.49 0.12
N PHE A 418 12.28 13.95 0.48
CA PHE A 418 12.82 13.80 1.81
C PHE A 418 12.31 14.89 2.74
N THR A 419 11.90 14.52 3.96
CA THR A 419 11.53 15.45 5.03
C THR A 419 12.71 15.77 5.95
N GLN A 420 13.77 14.97 5.88
CA GLN A 420 15.04 15.16 6.57
C GLN A 420 16.18 14.81 5.61
N PRO A 421 17.36 15.44 5.73
CA PRO A 421 18.48 15.13 4.85
C PRO A 421 18.80 13.63 4.88
N PRO A 422 18.86 12.94 3.73
CA PRO A 422 19.28 11.55 3.71
C PRO A 422 20.77 11.44 4.07
N ASP A 423 21.16 10.26 4.53
CA ASP A 423 22.58 9.93 4.68
C ASP A 423 23.31 10.09 3.35
N ARG A 424 24.59 10.43 3.42
CA ARG A 424 25.42 10.65 2.23
C ARG A 424 25.36 9.45 1.29
N GLY A 425 24.99 9.69 0.04
CA GLY A 425 24.90 8.66 -0.99
C GLY A 425 23.61 7.84 -0.91
N LYS A 426 22.63 8.19 -0.07
CA LYS A 426 21.35 7.47 0.08
C LYS A 426 20.14 8.23 -0.49
N GLY A 427 20.34 9.43 -1.05
CA GLY A 427 19.29 10.25 -1.65
C GLY A 427 18.61 9.65 -2.90
N TRP A 428 19.06 8.49 -3.36
CA TRP A 428 18.51 7.77 -4.50
C TRP A 428 17.36 6.83 -4.15
N ARG A 429 17.16 6.47 -2.88
CA ARG A 429 16.11 5.54 -2.44
C ARG A 429 15.10 6.17 -1.50
N ILE A 430 13.94 5.55 -1.41
CA ILE A 430 13.02 5.79 -0.30
C ILE A 430 13.69 5.47 1.04
N ALA A 431 13.33 6.23 2.05
CA ALA A 431 13.83 6.09 3.42
C ALA A 431 12.71 6.37 4.42
N ALA A 432 13.00 6.11 5.69
CA ALA A 432 12.16 6.50 6.83
C ALA A 432 11.66 7.95 6.77
N SER A 433 12.54 8.86 6.34
CA SER A 433 12.27 10.29 6.22
C SER A 433 11.61 10.69 4.90
N SER A 434 11.24 9.76 4.04
CA SER A 434 10.55 10.07 2.78
C SER A 434 9.06 10.34 3.00
N ARG A 435 8.46 11.18 2.15
CA ARG A 435 7.01 11.27 1.97
C ARG A 435 6.68 11.18 0.49
N LEU A 436 5.44 10.78 0.17
CA LEU A 436 4.96 10.94 -1.19
C LEU A 436 5.04 12.41 -1.60
N ALA A 437 5.38 12.64 -2.87
CA ALA A 437 5.43 13.99 -3.42
C ALA A 437 4.00 14.51 -3.62
N SER A 438 3.39 14.98 -2.54
CA SER A 438 1.99 15.37 -2.40
C SER A 438 1.61 16.58 -3.25
N ASN A 439 2.60 17.39 -3.64
CA ASN A 439 2.37 18.51 -4.56
C ASN A 439 2.19 18.04 -6.01
N LEU A 440 2.63 16.82 -6.37
CA LEU A 440 2.44 16.27 -7.71
C LEU A 440 0.97 15.93 -7.99
N SER A 441 0.62 15.87 -9.26
CA SER A 441 -0.72 15.43 -9.65
C SER A 441 -0.92 13.97 -9.28
N ILE A 442 -1.99 13.64 -8.54
CA ILE A 442 -2.37 12.24 -8.24
C ILE A 442 -2.52 11.40 -9.52
N HIS A 443 -2.81 12.04 -10.65
CA HIS A 443 -2.89 11.41 -11.96
C HIS A 443 -1.55 10.80 -12.42
N VAL A 444 -0.42 11.34 -11.98
CA VAL A 444 0.92 10.80 -12.31
C VAL A 444 1.04 9.36 -11.83
N TYR A 445 0.75 9.13 -10.54
CA TYR A 445 0.83 7.78 -9.96
C TYR A 445 -0.16 6.82 -10.62
N TYR A 446 -1.38 7.30 -10.91
CA TYR A 446 -2.37 6.52 -11.65
C TYR A 446 -1.89 6.16 -13.07
N HIS A 447 -1.36 7.11 -13.85
CA HIS A 447 -0.91 6.87 -15.21
C HIS A 447 0.32 5.96 -15.28
N LEU A 448 1.22 6.02 -14.30
CA LEU A 448 2.37 5.11 -14.26
C LEU A 448 1.98 3.64 -14.00
N ARG A 449 0.76 3.38 -13.51
CA ARG A 449 0.29 2.03 -13.15
C ARG A 449 -0.86 1.50 -13.98
N ALA A 450 -1.70 2.40 -14.50
CA ALA A 450 -2.97 2.02 -15.08
C ALA A 450 -2.75 1.22 -16.38
N PRO A 451 -3.46 0.09 -16.54
CA PRO A 451 -3.46 -0.65 -17.81
C PRO A 451 -3.90 0.28 -18.95
N GLY A 452 -3.06 0.41 -19.98
CA GLY A 452 -3.31 1.27 -21.13
C GLY A 452 -2.45 2.52 -21.20
N TYR A 453 -1.62 2.79 -20.20
CA TYR A 453 -0.55 3.77 -20.29
C TYR A 453 0.79 3.08 -20.47
N THR A 454 1.69 3.74 -21.20
CA THR A 454 3.09 3.31 -21.35
C THR A 454 3.98 4.51 -21.03
N VAL A 455 5.20 4.26 -20.55
CA VAL A 455 6.14 5.34 -20.23
C VAL A 455 7.18 5.41 -21.34
N ALA A 456 7.25 6.54 -22.03
CA ALA A 456 8.34 6.85 -22.94
C ALA A 456 9.50 7.50 -22.17
N PHE A 457 10.73 7.32 -22.68
CA PHE A 457 11.94 7.96 -22.15
C PHE A 457 12.23 7.65 -20.67
N CYS A 458 12.29 6.36 -20.31
CA CYS A 458 12.78 5.96 -18.99
C CYS A 458 14.31 6.04 -18.92
N PRO A 459 14.89 6.73 -17.93
CA PRO A 459 16.32 6.69 -17.72
C PRO A 459 16.72 5.29 -17.24
N ALA A 460 17.94 4.87 -17.58
CA ALA A 460 18.54 3.71 -16.96
C ALA A 460 18.97 4.13 -15.55
N LEU A 461 18.23 3.69 -14.53
CA LEU A 461 18.60 3.88 -13.13
C LEU A 461 19.22 2.59 -12.59
N SER A 462 20.26 2.73 -11.77
CA SER A 462 21.01 1.63 -11.18
C SER A 462 21.70 2.09 -9.91
N THR A 463 22.52 1.24 -9.30
CA THR A 463 23.38 1.57 -8.16
C THR A 463 24.84 1.32 -8.50
N VAL A 464 25.74 2.03 -7.82
CA VAL A 464 27.18 1.82 -7.90
C VAL A 464 27.81 2.00 -6.52
N ASP A 465 28.69 1.09 -6.13
CA ASP A 465 29.45 1.20 -4.89
C ASP A 465 30.66 2.11 -5.06
N VAL A 466 30.70 3.18 -4.28
CA VAL A 466 31.82 4.13 -4.24
C VAL A 466 32.28 4.26 -2.80
N GLY A 467 33.46 3.71 -2.49
CA GLY A 467 34.04 3.78 -1.15
C GLY A 467 33.23 3.03 -0.08
N GLY A 468 32.54 1.95 -0.45
CA GLY A 468 31.69 1.16 0.47
C GLY A 468 30.31 1.77 0.74
N THR A 469 29.96 2.86 0.05
CA THR A 469 28.60 3.40 0.04
C THR A 469 27.97 3.12 -1.33
N SER A 470 26.79 2.50 -1.34
CA SER A 470 25.98 2.38 -2.57
C SER A 470 25.36 3.72 -2.92
N TRP A 471 25.71 4.27 -4.08
CA TRP A 471 25.13 5.48 -4.69
C TRP A 471 24.14 5.10 -5.78
N GLY A 472 23.19 5.99 -6.06
CA GLY A 472 22.36 5.88 -7.25
C GLY A 472 23.20 6.25 -8.47
N ALA A 473 22.92 5.61 -9.60
CA ALA A 473 23.49 5.94 -10.89
C ALA A 473 22.36 6.09 -11.91
N PHE A 474 22.52 7.04 -12.83
CA PHE A 474 21.58 7.25 -13.91
C PHE A 474 22.30 7.38 -15.26
N SER A 475 21.59 7.02 -16.31
CA SER A 475 21.87 7.43 -17.69
C SER A 475 20.57 7.80 -18.37
N GLY A 476 20.45 9.03 -18.85
CA GLY A 476 19.25 9.50 -19.52
C GLY A 476 19.29 10.97 -19.87
N ARG A 477 18.12 11.52 -20.19
CA ARG A 477 17.99 12.88 -20.70
C ARG A 477 17.92 13.90 -19.57
N LEU A 478 18.88 14.83 -19.55
CA LEU A 478 18.83 16.01 -18.69
C LEU A 478 18.49 17.27 -19.49
N CYS A 479 17.72 18.16 -18.88
CA CYS A 479 17.42 19.49 -19.39
C CYS A 479 17.66 20.51 -18.27
N PRO A 480 18.29 21.68 -18.55
CA PRO A 480 18.36 22.76 -17.57
C PRO A 480 16.97 23.15 -17.09
N LEU A 481 16.79 23.27 -15.77
CA LEU A 481 15.48 23.59 -15.20
C LEU A 481 14.96 24.94 -15.71
N HIS A 482 15.84 25.90 -15.97
CA HIS A 482 15.48 27.21 -16.53
C HIS A 482 14.77 27.10 -17.88
N ASP A 483 15.22 26.22 -18.77
CA ASP A 483 14.61 26.06 -20.11
C ASP A 483 13.21 25.44 -19.98
N LEU A 484 13.07 24.43 -19.13
CA LEU A 484 11.78 23.80 -18.86
C LEU A 484 10.81 24.77 -18.15
N ALA A 485 11.32 25.55 -17.20
CA ALA A 485 10.57 26.60 -16.50
C ALA A 485 10.04 27.67 -17.46
N THR A 486 10.84 28.04 -18.47
CA THR A 486 10.41 29.00 -19.50
C THR A 486 9.17 28.48 -20.24
N ALA A 487 9.15 27.20 -20.64
CA ALA A 487 7.97 26.59 -21.24
C ALA A 487 6.79 26.53 -20.26
N TRP A 488 7.01 26.17 -19.00
CA TRP A 488 5.96 26.12 -17.97
C TRP A 488 5.33 27.49 -17.73
N LEU A 489 6.13 28.55 -17.63
CA LEU A 489 5.65 29.92 -17.45
C LEU A 489 4.85 30.40 -18.65
N ALA A 490 5.34 30.12 -19.86
CA ALA A 490 4.61 30.41 -21.09
C ALA A 490 3.25 29.70 -21.11
N CYS A 491 3.17 28.45 -20.65
CA CYS A 491 1.91 27.70 -20.56
C CYS A 491 0.98 28.20 -19.44
N HIS A 492 1.54 28.61 -18.29
CA HIS A 492 0.77 28.98 -17.11
C HIS A 492 -0.15 30.17 -17.36
N GLU A 493 0.26 31.11 -18.21
CA GLU A 493 -0.58 32.25 -18.59
C GLU A 493 -1.88 31.82 -19.28
N PHE A 494 -1.87 30.68 -19.99
CA PHE A 494 -3.03 30.15 -20.72
C PHE A 494 -3.93 29.23 -19.89
N LEU A 495 -3.37 28.51 -18.90
CA LEU A 495 -4.05 27.43 -18.20
C LEU A 495 -4.59 27.80 -16.80
N LYS A 496 -4.80 29.09 -16.50
CA LYS A 496 -5.33 29.60 -15.21
C LYS A 496 -6.78 29.13 -14.95
N PRO A 497 -7.01 27.85 -14.64
CA PRO A 497 -7.10 27.40 -13.24
C PRO A 497 -6.50 26.00 -12.94
N TYR A 498 -5.85 25.32 -13.89
CA TYR A 498 -5.45 23.93 -13.75
C TYR A 498 -4.02 23.80 -13.23
N ARG A 499 -3.78 22.89 -12.27
CA ARG A 499 -2.44 22.48 -11.78
C ARG A 499 -1.67 21.74 -12.89
N ALA A 500 -1.36 22.43 -13.98
CA ALA A 500 -0.69 21.89 -15.15
C ALA A 500 0.77 21.49 -14.84
N PHE A 501 1.36 22.11 -13.82
CA PHE A 501 2.73 21.90 -13.37
C PHE A 501 2.76 21.75 -11.86
N ALA A 502 3.67 20.93 -11.36
CA ALA A 502 3.92 20.74 -9.95
C ALA A 502 5.40 20.46 -9.69
N ILE A 503 5.91 21.00 -8.58
CA ILE A 503 7.23 20.72 -8.03
C ILE A 503 7.03 20.39 -6.56
N ASP A 504 7.75 19.39 -6.07
CA ASP A 504 7.88 19.09 -4.67
C ASP A 504 9.37 18.99 -4.34
N LEU A 505 9.86 19.78 -3.39
CA LEU A 505 11.28 19.87 -3.07
C LEU A 505 11.61 19.06 -1.82
N ASP A 506 12.79 18.47 -1.80
CA ASP A 506 13.34 17.88 -0.60
C ASP A 506 13.49 18.95 0.48
N LEU A 507 13.21 18.56 1.73
CA LEU A 507 13.24 19.39 2.92
C LEU A 507 12.23 20.56 2.93
N SER A 508 11.34 20.64 1.93
CA SER A 508 10.28 21.64 1.91
C SER A 508 9.10 21.24 2.80
N ASN A 509 8.45 22.25 3.39
CA ASN A 509 7.20 22.04 4.09
C ASN A 509 6.11 21.75 3.03
N PRO A 510 5.27 20.71 3.18
CA PRO A 510 4.16 20.45 2.29
C PRO A 510 3.25 21.68 2.03
N GLN A 511 3.18 22.59 3.01
CA GLN A 511 2.39 23.82 2.93
C GLN A 511 2.98 24.86 1.95
N ASP A 512 4.21 24.70 1.50
CA ASP A 512 4.87 25.60 0.55
C ASP A 512 4.42 25.39 -0.92
N GLY A 513 3.41 24.52 -1.14
CA GLY A 513 2.90 24.01 -2.43
C GLY A 513 2.44 25.02 -3.49
N ASN A 514 2.77 26.30 -3.34
CA ASN A 514 2.76 27.25 -4.44
C ASN A 514 3.92 26.95 -5.40
N PHE A 515 3.60 26.26 -6.51
CA PHE A 515 4.51 25.95 -7.60
C PHE A 515 5.37 27.16 -8.02
N MET A 516 4.77 28.34 -8.21
CA MET A 516 5.49 29.53 -8.67
C MET A 516 6.52 30.00 -7.65
N ARG A 517 6.17 29.96 -6.36
CA ARG A 517 7.08 30.33 -5.27
C ARG A 517 8.25 29.34 -5.19
N SER A 518 7.95 28.05 -5.24
CA SER A 518 8.96 26.98 -5.19
C SER A 518 9.90 27.03 -6.39
N LEU A 519 9.35 27.17 -7.60
CA LEU A 519 10.13 27.32 -8.83
C LEU A 519 11.02 28.57 -8.79
N THR A 520 10.46 29.71 -8.40
CA THR A 520 11.21 30.98 -8.33
C THR A 520 12.35 30.88 -7.32
N ALA A 521 12.08 30.36 -6.12
CA ALA A 521 13.09 30.18 -5.09
C ALA A 521 14.23 29.25 -5.55
N LEU A 522 13.87 28.17 -6.26
CA LEU A 522 14.86 27.24 -6.80
C LEU A 522 15.71 27.87 -7.91
N LEU A 523 15.08 28.53 -8.90
CA LEU A 523 15.80 29.21 -9.98
C LEU A 523 16.69 30.36 -9.47
N GLN A 524 16.28 31.07 -8.42
CA GLN A 524 17.08 32.14 -7.82
C GLN A 524 18.27 31.62 -7.02
N SER A 525 18.13 30.45 -6.37
CA SER A 525 19.19 29.90 -5.52
C SER A 525 20.13 28.95 -6.26
N ARG A 526 19.70 28.37 -7.38
CA ARG A 526 20.35 27.27 -8.10
C ARG A 526 20.12 27.36 -9.61
N ASP A 527 20.84 28.24 -10.29
CA ASP A 527 20.78 28.41 -11.75
C ASP A 527 21.30 27.18 -12.53
N ASN A 528 22.15 26.37 -11.91
CA ASN A 528 22.68 25.11 -12.44
C ASN A 528 21.79 23.88 -12.16
N ALA A 529 20.55 24.05 -11.70
CA ALA A 529 19.62 22.95 -11.52
C ALA A 529 19.20 22.35 -12.87
N HIS A 530 19.12 21.02 -12.92
CA HIS A 530 18.69 20.26 -14.08
C HIS A 530 17.54 19.33 -13.72
N VAL A 531 16.77 18.93 -14.73
CA VAL A 531 15.73 17.91 -14.62
C VAL A 531 16.20 16.70 -15.40
N LEU A 532 16.32 15.56 -14.73
CA LEU A 532 16.41 14.25 -15.36
C LEU A 532 15.00 13.78 -15.69
N LEU A 533 14.72 13.52 -16.97
CA LEU A 533 13.43 13.01 -17.42
C LEU A 533 13.24 11.57 -16.91
N LEU A 534 12.30 11.37 -15.97
CA LEU A 534 11.95 10.04 -15.46
C LEU A 534 11.01 9.30 -16.40
N GLY A 535 10.22 10.05 -17.18
CA GLY A 535 9.44 9.53 -18.27
C GLY A 535 8.25 10.41 -18.63
N VAL A 536 7.70 10.12 -19.81
CA VAL A 536 6.47 10.73 -20.33
C VAL A 536 5.43 9.63 -20.54
N CYS A 537 4.35 9.69 -19.77
CA CYS A 537 3.22 8.79 -19.91
C CYS A 537 2.52 9.03 -21.24
N LEU A 538 2.33 7.97 -22.00
CA LEU A 538 1.57 7.93 -23.24
C LEU A 538 0.27 7.18 -23.00
N GLU A 539 -0.87 7.85 -23.22
CA GLU A 539 -2.17 7.20 -23.22
C GLU A 539 -2.29 6.36 -24.50
N GLY A 540 -2.32 5.04 -24.33
CA GLY A 540 -2.62 4.12 -25.42
C GLY A 540 -4.02 4.45 -25.95
N ARG A 541 -4.19 4.45 -27.28
CA ARG A 541 -5.53 4.51 -27.87
C ARG A 541 -6.29 3.33 -27.31
N ARG A 542 -7.13 3.54 -26.30
CA ARG A 542 -8.15 2.57 -25.90
C ARG A 542 -8.83 2.24 -27.21
N GLY A 543 -8.64 1.01 -27.70
CA GLY A 543 -9.43 0.53 -28.81
C GLY A 543 -10.85 0.73 -28.36
N LYS A 544 -11.51 1.80 -28.86
CA LYS A 544 -12.94 1.93 -28.76
C LYS A 544 -13.37 0.60 -29.34
N LYS A 545 -13.84 -0.32 -28.50
CA LYS A 545 -14.63 -1.45 -28.97
C LYS A 545 -15.83 -0.78 -29.59
N ILE A 546 -15.69 -0.39 -30.85
CA ILE A 546 -16.80 -0.03 -31.70
C ILE A 546 -17.57 -1.33 -31.70
N GLN A 547 -18.67 -1.36 -30.93
CA GLN A 547 -19.71 -2.36 -31.11
C GLN A 547 -20.40 -2.04 -32.46
N SER A 548 -19.65 -2.09 -33.55
CA SER A 548 -20.22 -2.14 -34.89
C SER A 548 -20.58 -3.60 -35.09
N LYS A 549 -21.88 -3.87 -34.98
CA LYS A 549 -22.48 -5.08 -35.50
C LYS A 549 -21.97 -5.30 -36.92
N GLY A 550 -21.34 -6.46 -37.14
CA GLY A 550 -21.17 -7.16 -38.41
C GLY A 550 -20.70 -6.34 -39.60
N VAL A 551 -19.42 -6.44 -39.94
CA VAL A 551 -18.91 -7.04 -41.19
C VAL A 551 -17.41 -7.25 -40.95
N GLU A 552 -16.97 -8.51 -40.98
CA GLU A 552 -15.56 -8.88 -41.01
C GLU A 552 -14.97 -8.47 -42.36
N SER A 553 -14.04 -7.52 -42.37
CA SER A 553 -13.03 -7.48 -43.42
C SER A 553 -11.63 -7.50 -42.80
N GLU A 554 -11.06 -8.71 -42.78
CA GLU A 554 -9.64 -8.93 -42.59
C GLU A 554 -8.91 -8.38 -43.82
N THR A 555 -8.33 -7.18 -43.73
CA THR A 555 -7.19 -6.71 -44.54
C THR A 555 -6.82 -5.28 -44.14
N SER A 556 -6.24 -5.13 -42.95
CA SER A 556 -5.45 -3.94 -42.60
C SER A 556 -4.20 -4.40 -41.88
N ARG A 557 -3.15 -4.65 -42.68
CA ARG A 557 -1.79 -4.90 -42.23
C ARG A 557 -1.37 -3.83 -41.22
N ALA A 558 -0.84 -4.29 -40.09
CA ALA A 558 -0.16 -3.52 -39.08
C ALA A 558 0.96 -2.67 -39.70
N THR A 559 0.72 -1.37 -39.84
CA THR A 559 1.79 -0.39 -39.92
C THR A 559 2.22 -0.04 -38.50
N HIS A 560 3.51 -0.20 -38.23
CA HIS A 560 4.18 0.39 -37.08
C HIS A 560 3.80 1.88 -36.92
N GLY A 561 3.64 2.36 -35.68
CA GLY A 561 4.06 3.74 -35.39
C GLY A 561 3.02 4.76 -34.91
N ALA A 562 1.91 4.38 -34.26
CA ALA A 562 1.14 5.36 -33.49
C ALA A 562 1.48 5.21 -32.00
N LEU A 563 2.57 5.84 -31.57
CA LEU A 563 2.84 6.10 -30.15
C LEU A 563 1.58 6.73 -29.52
N GLY A 564 1.23 6.33 -28.29
CA GLY A 564 0.08 6.88 -27.56
C GLY A 564 0.18 8.41 -27.40
N LYS A 565 -0.93 9.08 -27.10
CA LYS A 565 -0.92 10.53 -26.89
C LYS A 565 -0.17 10.84 -25.59
N PRO A 566 0.89 11.66 -25.58
CA PRO A 566 1.55 12.07 -24.34
C PRO A 566 0.57 12.78 -23.41
N CYS A 567 0.48 12.38 -22.14
CA CYS A 567 -0.41 12.98 -21.16
C CYS A 567 0.31 13.63 -19.98
N HIS A 568 1.39 13.00 -19.46
CA HIS A 568 2.14 13.52 -18.30
C HIS A 568 3.62 13.29 -18.42
N GLY A 569 4.43 14.31 -18.15
CA GLY A 569 5.86 14.19 -17.90
C GLY A 569 6.17 14.20 -16.40
N THR A 570 7.26 13.51 -16.05
CA THR A 570 7.82 13.49 -14.69
C THR A 570 9.33 13.62 -14.75
N GLY A 571 9.90 14.28 -13.74
CA GLY A 571 11.34 14.49 -13.67
C GLY A 571 11.89 14.53 -12.25
N LEU A 572 13.15 14.15 -12.13
CA LEU A 572 13.95 14.26 -10.91
C LEU A 572 14.80 15.52 -11.02
N ILE A 573 14.75 16.38 -10.01
CA ILE A 573 15.52 17.63 -10.00
C ILE A 573 16.88 17.34 -9.37
N LEU A 574 17.93 17.58 -10.14
CA LEU A 574 19.33 17.32 -9.80
C LEU A 574 20.15 18.59 -9.87
N ILE A 575 21.14 18.71 -9.00
CA ILE A 575 22.11 19.81 -8.99
C ILE A 575 23.51 19.20 -9.02
N PRO A 576 24.41 19.62 -9.91
CA PRO A 576 25.77 19.12 -9.90
C PRO A 576 26.47 19.54 -8.60
N THR A 577 27.22 18.63 -8.01
CA THR A 577 28.03 18.94 -6.80
C THR A 577 29.25 19.78 -7.18
N ALA A 578 29.81 20.54 -6.23
CA ALA A 578 31.00 21.35 -6.50
C ALA A 578 32.19 20.51 -7.00
N ASP A 579 32.32 19.28 -6.49
CA ASP A 579 33.34 18.32 -6.94
C ASP A 579 33.11 17.87 -8.39
N ALA A 580 31.84 17.80 -8.83
CA ALA A 580 31.48 17.46 -10.20
C ALA A 580 31.94 18.50 -11.22
N GLU A 581 31.80 19.77 -10.88
CA GLU A 581 32.23 20.87 -11.74
C GLU A 581 33.76 20.92 -11.89
N GLN A 582 34.51 20.50 -10.86
CA GLN A 582 35.98 20.58 -10.86
C GLN A 582 36.67 19.34 -11.43
N GLN A 583 36.13 18.14 -11.21
CA GLN A 583 36.78 16.88 -11.59
C GLN A 583 36.16 16.23 -12.83
N GLY A 584 35.10 16.78 -13.39
CA GLY A 584 34.28 16.10 -14.40
C GLY A 584 33.61 14.83 -13.85
N SER A 585 33.62 14.63 -12.53
CA SER A 585 32.94 13.51 -11.88
C SER A 585 31.44 13.78 -11.97
N GLY A 586 30.66 12.91 -12.61
CA GLY A 586 29.21 13.12 -12.76
C GLY A 586 28.40 12.94 -11.47
N ASN A 587 28.78 13.58 -10.35
CA ASN A 587 28.11 13.48 -9.04
C ASN A 587 27.03 14.57 -8.88
N TRP A 588 25.80 14.16 -8.60
CA TRP A 588 24.63 15.03 -8.51
C TRP A 588 23.94 14.92 -7.15
N SER A 589 23.48 16.05 -6.61
CA SER A 589 22.56 16.10 -5.47
C SER A 589 21.13 16.13 -5.96
N ARG A 590 20.29 15.25 -5.44
CA ARG A 590 18.84 15.33 -5.60
C ARG A 590 18.28 16.45 -4.72
N VAL A 591 17.34 17.21 -5.25
CA VAL A 591 16.67 18.30 -4.50
C VAL A 591 15.14 18.28 -4.59
N GLY A 592 14.56 17.35 -5.34
CA GLY A 592 13.11 17.21 -5.45
C GLY A 592 12.66 16.54 -6.73
N VAL A 593 11.36 16.63 -7.00
CA VAL A 593 10.70 16.06 -8.17
C VAL A 593 9.73 17.05 -8.79
N CYS A 594 9.45 16.88 -10.07
CA CYS A 594 8.47 17.67 -10.79
C CYS A 594 7.58 16.81 -11.68
N SER A 595 6.40 17.33 -11.99
CA SER A 595 5.48 16.73 -12.96
C SER A 595 4.74 17.81 -13.75
N TRP A 596 4.35 17.46 -14.97
CA TRP A 596 3.61 18.35 -15.84
C TRP A 596 2.65 17.59 -16.76
N TRP A 597 1.55 18.24 -17.13
CA TRP A 597 0.64 17.72 -18.16
C TRP A 597 1.20 18.03 -19.55
N VAL A 598 0.91 17.16 -20.53
CA VAL A 598 1.36 17.29 -21.93
C VAL A 598 0.18 17.28 -22.91
N ASP A 599 -0.89 16.54 -22.62
CA ASP A 599 -2.06 16.39 -23.50
C ASP A 599 -2.96 17.62 -23.59
N ARG A 600 -2.86 18.52 -22.61
CA ARG A 600 -3.66 19.75 -22.50
C ARG A 600 -3.24 20.85 -23.46
N PHE A 601 -2.23 20.63 -24.29
CA PHE A 601 -1.73 21.60 -25.27
C PHE A 601 -2.17 21.30 -26.71
N ASP A 602 -3.01 20.28 -26.91
CA ASP A 602 -3.52 19.86 -28.21
C ASP A 602 -4.95 20.36 -28.48
N GLU A 603 -5.52 21.23 -27.64
CA GLU A 603 -6.86 21.75 -27.89
C GLU A 603 -6.84 22.77 -29.05
N PRO A 604 -7.84 22.74 -29.96
CA PRO A 604 -7.90 23.67 -31.09
C PRO A 604 -8.00 25.12 -30.58
N GLY A 605 -6.88 25.84 -30.62
CA GLY A 605 -6.76 27.20 -30.09
C GLY A 605 -5.52 27.44 -29.23
N ASP A 606 -4.86 26.39 -28.77
CA ASP A 606 -3.61 26.50 -28.02
C ASP A 606 -2.48 27.05 -28.89
N LYS A 607 -1.89 28.16 -28.44
CA LYS A 607 -0.79 28.87 -29.12
C LYS A 607 0.60 28.37 -28.70
N LEU A 608 0.70 27.18 -28.10
CA LEU A 608 2.00 26.69 -27.65
C LEU A 608 2.92 26.50 -28.85
N SER A 609 4.12 27.07 -28.81
CA SER A 609 5.08 26.89 -29.89
C SER A 609 5.42 25.39 -30.03
N PRO A 610 5.66 24.90 -31.26
CA PRO A 610 6.13 23.53 -31.47
C PRO A 610 7.38 23.18 -30.65
N GLU A 611 8.24 24.18 -30.42
CA GLU A 611 9.43 24.08 -29.59
C GLU A 611 9.12 23.75 -28.12
N TYR A 612 8.20 24.48 -27.49
CA TYR A 612 7.78 24.19 -26.12
C TYR A 612 7.07 22.84 -26.02
N ARG A 613 6.28 22.46 -27.01
CA ARG A 613 5.67 21.13 -27.04
C ARG A 613 6.75 20.05 -27.07
N SER A 614 7.73 20.16 -27.96
CA SER A 614 8.85 19.24 -28.05
C SER A 614 9.68 19.20 -26.75
N LEU A 615 9.82 20.34 -26.07
CA LEU A 615 10.48 20.39 -24.77
C LEU A 615 9.70 19.62 -23.71
N LEU A 616 8.38 19.81 -23.64
CA LEU A 616 7.51 19.13 -22.66
C LEU A 616 7.30 17.64 -22.96
N THR A 617 7.48 17.19 -24.21
CA THR A 617 7.44 15.77 -24.60
C THR A 617 8.78 15.05 -24.41
N GLY A 618 9.85 15.75 -24.02
CA GLY A 618 11.17 15.15 -23.88
C GLY A 618 11.94 15.00 -25.20
N GLU A 619 11.45 15.57 -26.30
CA GLU A 619 11.97 15.38 -27.66
C GLU A 619 12.86 16.53 -28.16
N SER A 620 12.85 17.66 -27.45
CA SER A 620 13.64 18.83 -27.84
C SER A 620 15.14 18.61 -27.67
N ALA A 621 15.96 19.33 -28.45
CA ALA A 621 17.41 19.31 -28.38
C ALA A 621 17.99 19.84 -27.05
N PHE A 622 17.18 20.49 -26.21
CA PHE A 622 17.56 20.86 -24.84
C PHE A 622 17.74 19.64 -23.94
N TRP A 623 17.10 18.51 -24.26
CA TRP A 623 17.31 17.24 -23.58
C TRP A 623 18.59 16.57 -24.07
N ARG A 624 19.62 16.52 -23.23
CA ARG A 624 20.93 15.94 -23.55
C ARG A 624 21.11 14.63 -22.82
N GLU A 625 21.54 13.60 -23.54
CA GLU A 625 21.93 12.33 -22.92
C GLU A 625 23.15 12.57 -22.01
N THR A 626 23.01 12.16 -20.75
CA THR A 626 23.98 12.39 -19.69
C THR A 626 23.93 11.19 -18.74
N SER A 627 25.07 10.88 -18.13
CA SER A 627 25.14 9.85 -17.10
C SER A 627 25.87 10.40 -15.88
N GLY A 628 25.54 9.85 -14.71
CA GLY A 628 26.12 10.30 -13.46
C GLY A 628 25.67 9.45 -12.28
N THR A 629 26.21 9.76 -11.12
CA THR A 629 25.84 9.23 -9.82
C THR A 629 25.09 10.28 -9.02
N PHE A 630 24.17 9.86 -8.16
CA PHE A 630 23.38 10.76 -7.33
C PHE A 630 23.02 10.11 -6.00
N GLY A 631 22.90 10.92 -4.95
CA GLY A 631 22.53 10.45 -3.62
C GLY A 631 23.01 11.34 -2.49
#